data_AF-A0A925ZYR6-F1
#
_entry.id   AF-A0A925ZYR6-F1
#
_cell.length_a   1.000
_cell.length_b   1.000
_cell.length_c   1.000
_cell.angle_alpha   90.00
_cell.angle_beta   90.00
_cell.angle_gamma   90.00
#
_symmetry.space_group_name_H-M   'P 1'
#
loop_
_entity.id
_entity.type
_entity.pdbx_description
1 polymer ?
#
loop_
_entity_poly.entity_id
_entity_poly.type
_entity_poly.pdbx_seq_one_letter_code
_entity_poly.pdbx_strand_id
1 'polypeptide(L)'
;AVVAAASRAVAADSTARPRTLARGTVRVTWPRAIRAMQRGQVVTTSDFVLIDTVIAWPWNSQPDTVHAIAGWVTRRAVSAGEFLRAPGVAPATLIMMGSTVKVLWQDGPVRLTLTGTATNNAGMGAPVGVRIDKNRRLDGIAVGPNTVRLR
;
A
#
# COMPACT_ATOMS: atom_id res chain seq x y z
N ALA A 1 13.28 55.45 7.41
CA ALA A 1 12.59 55.39 6.11
C ALA A 1 12.28 53.93 5.82
N VAL A 2 11.00 53.60 5.68
CA VAL A 2 10.44 52.27 5.44
C VAL A 2 10.22 52.13 3.94
N VAL A 3 10.78 51.10 3.30
CA VAL A 3 10.46 50.68 1.91
C VAL A 3 10.66 49.15 1.85
N ALA A 4 9.61 48.35 2.05
CA ALA A 4 8.60 47.89 1.08
C ALA A 4 9.04 46.67 0.26
N ALA A 5 8.20 45.64 0.34
CA ALA A 5 8.34 44.28 -0.17
C ALA A 5 8.27 44.18 -1.71
N ALA A 6 8.81 43.08 -2.24
CA ALA A 6 8.44 42.58 -3.57
C ALA A 6 8.50 41.04 -3.60
N SER A 7 7.40 40.43 -3.14
CA SER A 7 7.06 39.03 -3.41
C SER A 7 6.75 38.88 -4.89
N ARG A 8 7.59 38.16 -5.65
CA ARG A 8 7.29 37.81 -7.05
C ARG A 8 6.32 36.63 -7.06
N ALA A 9 5.07 36.94 -7.37
CA ALA A 9 4.05 35.96 -7.73
C ALA A 9 4.53 35.15 -8.95
N VAL A 10 4.59 33.83 -8.80
CA VAL A 10 4.71 32.89 -9.91
C VAL A 10 3.43 33.02 -10.73
N ALA A 11 3.56 33.65 -11.91
CA ALA A 11 2.49 33.70 -12.89
C ALA A 11 2.14 32.25 -13.28
N ALA A 12 0.94 31.82 -12.89
CA ALA A 12 0.35 30.60 -13.38
C ALA A 12 0.10 30.77 -14.88
N ASP A 13 0.85 30.01 -15.67
CA ASP A 13 0.66 29.89 -17.12
C ASP A 13 -0.63 29.10 -17.38
N SER A 14 -1.77 29.79 -17.29
CA SER A 14 -3.11 29.23 -17.43
C SER A 14 -3.61 29.34 -18.88
N THR A 15 -2.90 28.72 -19.83
CA THR A 15 -3.36 28.54 -21.22
C THR A 15 -3.28 27.09 -21.71
N ALA A 16 -3.46 26.10 -20.82
CA ALA A 16 -3.73 24.74 -21.26
C ALA A 16 -5.22 24.59 -21.60
N ARG A 17 -5.57 24.54 -22.90
CA ARG A 17 -6.90 24.08 -23.33
C ARG A 17 -7.18 22.72 -22.65
N PRO A 18 -8.39 22.46 -22.12
CA PRO A 18 -8.73 21.15 -21.59
C PRO A 18 -8.58 20.14 -22.72
N ARG A 19 -7.52 19.33 -22.66
CA ARG A 19 -7.27 18.26 -23.61
C ARG A 19 -8.32 17.20 -23.33
N THR A 20 -9.43 17.23 -24.08
CA THR A 20 -10.52 16.26 -23.97
C THR A 20 -9.93 14.87 -24.07
N LEU A 21 -10.05 14.11 -22.99
CA LEU A 21 -9.60 12.74 -22.93
C LEU A 21 -10.39 11.91 -23.94
N ALA A 22 -9.71 10.99 -24.64
CA ALA A 22 -10.39 10.07 -25.53
C ALA A 22 -11.39 9.23 -24.72
N ARG A 23 -12.55 8.90 -25.32
CA ARG A 23 -13.54 8.02 -24.67
C ARG A 23 -12.85 6.72 -24.22
N GLY A 24 -13.09 6.32 -22.98
CA GLY A 24 -12.43 5.17 -22.36
C GLY A 24 -11.03 5.46 -21.84
N THR A 25 -10.65 6.71 -21.58
CA THR A 25 -9.41 7.04 -20.87
C THR A 25 -9.70 7.83 -19.60
N VAL A 26 -8.93 7.57 -18.54
CA VAL A 26 -9.10 8.21 -17.23
C VAL A 26 -7.76 8.77 -16.76
N ARG A 27 -7.78 10.00 -16.23
CA ARG A 27 -6.64 10.60 -15.53
C ARG A 27 -6.54 10.02 -14.13
N VAL A 28 -5.36 9.54 -13.77
CA VAL A 28 -5.08 8.85 -12.52
C VAL A 28 -3.69 9.23 -12.03
N THR A 29 -3.55 9.39 -10.72
CA THR A 29 -2.25 9.62 -10.09
C THR A 29 -1.66 8.27 -9.68
N TRP A 30 -0.47 7.91 -10.19
CA TRP A 30 0.13 6.59 -9.98
C TRP A 30 1.57 6.67 -9.49
N PRO A 31 2.00 5.79 -8.55
CA PRO A 31 3.40 5.70 -8.14
C PRO A 31 4.28 5.13 -9.27
N ARG A 32 5.33 5.88 -9.62
CA ARG A 32 6.40 5.47 -10.54
C ARG A 32 7.73 5.37 -9.80
N ALA A 33 8.43 4.25 -9.98
CA ALA A 33 9.74 4.04 -9.41
C ALA A 33 10.74 5.09 -9.91
N ILE A 34 11.50 5.72 -9.01
CA ILE A 34 12.57 6.64 -9.40
C ILE A 34 13.92 5.92 -9.54
N ARG A 35 14.04 4.73 -8.97
CA ARG A 35 15.23 3.88 -9.03
C ARG A 35 14.87 2.41 -9.22
N ALA A 36 15.84 1.61 -9.64
CA ALA A 36 15.67 0.16 -9.71
C ALA A 36 15.56 -0.43 -8.29
N MET A 37 14.71 -1.45 -8.16
CA MET A 37 14.50 -2.19 -6.92
C MET A 37 14.60 -3.69 -7.18
N GLN A 38 15.29 -4.40 -6.28
CA GLN A 38 15.45 -5.84 -6.37
C GLN A 38 14.19 -6.55 -5.87
N ARG A 39 14.04 -7.83 -6.20
CA ARG A 39 12.98 -8.69 -5.64
C ARG A 39 13.14 -8.80 -4.12
N GLY A 40 12.04 -8.68 -3.38
CA GLY A 40 12.01 -8.78 -1.92
C GLY A 40 12.38 -7.48 -1.20
N GLN A 41 12.63 -6.39 -1.93
CA GLN A 41 12.94 -5.10 -1.35
C GLN A 41 11.67 -4.40 -0.85
N VAL A 42 11.76 -3.77 0.32
CA VAL A 42 10.70 -2.91 0.85
C VAL A 42 10.69 -1.58 0.10
N VAL A 43 9.51 -1.19 -0.38
CA VAL A 43 9.25 0.10 -1.03
C VAL A 43 9.15 1.18 0.04
N THR A 44 9.99 2.20 -0.06
CA THR A 44 9.97 3.38 0.80
C THR A 44 9.45 4.60 0.04
N THR A 45 9.09 5.67 0.75
CA THR A 45 8.59 6.91 0.13
C THR A 45 9.63 7.56 -0.80
N SER A 46 10.94 7.34 -0.56
CA SER A 46 12.01 7.83 -1.43
C SER A 46 12.23 6.98 -2.68
N ASP A 47 11.51 5.87 -2.86
CA ASP A 47 11.72 4.97 -4.00
C ASP A 47 10.79 5.26 -5.19
N PHE A 48 9.78 6.11 -4.98
CA PHE A 48 8.80 6.43 -6.00
C PHE A 48 8.33 7.87 -5.92
N VAL A 49 7.75 8.33 -7.02
CA VAL A 49 7.06 9.61 -7.12
C VAL A 49 5.66 9.38 -7.67
N LEU A 50 4.69 10.15 -7.19
CA LEU A 50 3.34 10.14 -7.73
C LEU A 50 3.31 10.96 -9.02
N ILE A 51 2.82 10.37 -10.10
CA ILE A 51 2.74 11.01 -11.41
C ILE A 51 1.30 10.93 -11.92
N ASP A 52 0.79 12.06 -12.41
CA ASP A 52 -0.46 12.09 -13.14
C ASP A 52 -0.28 11.47 -14.52
N THR A 53 -0.99 10.38 -14.76
CA THR A 53 -0.95 9.64 -16.02
C THR A 53 -2.35 9.43 -16.56
N VAL A 54 -2.43 9.05 -17.84
CA VAL A 54 -3.69 8.70 -18.50
C VAL A 54 -3.62 7.20 -18.79
N ILE A 55 -4.58 6.45 -18.25
CA ILE A 55 -4.70 5.03 -18.53
C ILE A 55 -5.87 4.82 -19.47
N ALA A 56 -5.60 4.05 -20.53
CA ALA A 56 -6.62 3.57 -21.45
C ALA A 56 -7.33 2.37 -20.83
N TRP A 57 -8.66 2.46 -20.81
CA TRP A 57 -9.55 1.58 -20.11
C TRP A 57 -10.53 0.90 -21.08
N PRO A 58 -10.47 -0.43 -21.28
CA PRO A 58 -11.52 -1.14 -21.99
C PRO A 58 -12.80 -1.14 -21.16
N TRP A 59 -13.94 -0.74 -21.74
CA TRP A 59 -15.24 -0.54 -21.05
C TRP A 59 -15.70 -1.70 -20.13
N ASN A 60 -15.14 -2.90 -20.26
CA ASN A 60 -15.49 -4.11 -19.50
C ASN A 60 -14.56 -4.46 -18.33
N SER A 61 -13.56 -3.64 -17.99
CA SER A 61 -12.60 -3.94 -16.91
C SER A 61 -12.85 -3.03 -15.68
N GLN A 62 -12.40 -3.41 -14.48
CA GLN A 62 -12.53 -2.59 -13.25
C GLN A 62 -11.20 -1.94 -12.79
N PRO A 63 -11.21 -0.68 -12.28
CA PRO A 63 -9.99 0.07 -11.87
C PRO A 63 -9.08 -0.71 -10.97
N ASP A 64 -7.84 -0.93 -11.43
CA ASP A 64 -6.75 -1.21 -10.52
C ASP A 64 -6.53 0.05 -9.68
N THR A 65 -7.34 0.14 -8.62
CA THR A 65 -7.32 1.25 -7.66
C THR A 65 -6.23 1.05 -6.61
N VAL A 66 -5.64 -0.15 -6.57
CA VAL A 66 -4.68 -0.53 -5.56
C VAL A 66 -3.29 -0.10 -6.01
N HIS A 67 -2.91 1.10 -5.59
CA HIS A 67 -1.58 1.62 -5.80
C HIS A 67 -0.64 1.19 -4.69
N ALA A 68 0.63 1.04 -5.04
CA ALA A 68 1.68 0.76 -4.06
C ALA A 68 1.82 1.92 -3.06
N ILE A 69 1.98 1.58 -1.79
CA ILE A 69 2.31 2.51 -0.72
C ILE A 69 3.64 2.13 -0.09
N ALA A 70 4.23 3.04 0.70
CA ALA A 70 5.39 2.72 1.50
C ALA A 70 5.10 1.52 2.45
N GLY A 71 6.06 0.62 2.59
CA GLY A 71 5.94 -0.63 3.36
C GLY A 71 5.50 -1.85 2.53
N TRP A 72 5.16 -1.66 1.25
CA TRP A 72 4.99 -2.79 0.33
C TRP A 72 6.33 -3.42 -0.03
N VAL A 73 6.30 -4.63 -0.57
CA VAL A 73 7.49 -5.39 -0.99
C VAL A 73 7.39 -5.71 -2.47
N THR A 74 8.50 -5.56 -3.19
CA THR A 74 8.63 -5.96 -4.58
C THR A 74 8.61 -7.47 -4.73
N ARG A 75 7.74 -7.99 -5.61
CA ARG A 75 7.68 -9.43 -5.92
C ARG A 75 8.63 -9.86 -7.03
N ARG A 76 9.11 -8.88 -7.81
CA ARG A 76 10.09 -9.02 -8.89
C ARG A 76 11.05 -7.84 -8.89
N ALA A 77 12.10 -7.92 -9.72
CA ALA A 77 12.90 -6.75 -10.03
C ALA A 77 12.04 -5.69 -10.75
N VAL A 78 12.09 -4.46 -10.25
CA VAL A 78 11.38 -3.29 -10.79
C VAL A 78 12.43 -2.34 -11.34
N SER A 79 12.24 -1.89 -12.57
CA SER A 79 13.18 -0.94 -13.20
C SER A 79 12.88 0.50 -12.79
N ALA A 80 13.89 1.37 -12.86
CA ALA A 80 13.65 2.81 -12.74
C ALA A 80 12.68 3.27 -13.85
N GLY A 81 11.72 4.12 -13.50
CA GLY A 81 10.67 4.59 -14.42
C GLY A 81 9.46 3.66 -14.54
N GLU A 82 9.46 2.50 -13.89
CA GLU A 82 8.33 1.57 -13.95
C GLU A 82 7.20 1.95 -12.97
N PHE A 83 5.93 1.71 -13.34
CA PHE A 83 4.80 1.92 -12.44
C PHE A 83 4.69 0.83 -11.38
N LEU A 84 4.51 1.23 -10.12
CA LEU A 84 4.37 0.32 -8.99
C LEU A 84 2.91 -0.14 -8.87
N ARG A 85 2.63 -1.32 -9.43
CA ARG A 85 1.32 -1.96 -9.38
C ARG A 85 1.44 -3.48 -9.21
N ALA A 86 0.32 -4.13 -8.89
CA ALA A 86 0.24 -5.58 -8.92
C ALA A 86 0.49 -6.10 -10.36
N PRO A 87 1.14 -7.26 -10.53
CA PRO A 87 1.72 -8.15 -9.51
C PRO A 87 3.15 -7.76 -9.09
N GLY A 88 3.72 -6.67 -9.61
CA GLY A 88 5.12 -6.29 -9.40
C GLY A 88 5.47 -5.95 -7.95
N VAL A 89 4.49 -5.43 -7.20
CA VAL A 89 4.59 -5.09 -5.78
C VAL A 89 3.34 -5.59 -5.04
N ALA A 90 3.48 -5.86 -3.75
CA ALA A 90 2.38 -6.29 -2.89
C ALA A 90 2.63 -5.88 -1.43
N PRO A 91 1.63 -5.91 -0.55
CA PRO A 91 1.85 -5.72 0.88
C PRO A 91 2.91 -6.69 1.43
N ALA A 92 3.77 -6.20 2.33
CA ALA A 92 4.72 -7.06 3.03
C ALA A 92 3.97 -8.17 3.78
N THR A 93 4.43 -9.41 3.66
CA THR A 93 3.91 -10.50 4.49
C THR A 93 4.52 -10.36 5.88
N LEU A 94 3.69 -10.02 6.86
CA LEU A 94 4.10 -9.85 8.26
C LEU A 94 3.89 -11.11 9.09
N ILE A 95 2.98 -11.97 8.63
CA ILE A 95 2.61 -13.22 9.28
C ILE A 95 2.66 -14.31 8.24
N MET A 96 3.43 -15.36 8.52
CA MET A 96 3.52 -16.55 7.68
C MET A 96 2.58 -17.63 8.21
N MET A 97 1.97 -18.40 7.31
CA MET A 97 1.22 -19.60 7.66
C MET A 97 2.12 -20.56 8.46
N GLY A 98 1.58 -21.13 9.54
CA GLY A 98 2.30 -22.04 10.42
C GLY A 98 3.21 -21.34 11.43
N SER A 99 3.41 -20.02 11.33
CA SER A 99 4.20 -19.27 12.32
C SER A 99 3.44 -19.11 13.64
N THR A 100 4.20 -19.05 14.73
CA THR A 100 3.67 -18.68 16.05
C THR A 100 3.35 -17.19 16.07
N VAL A 101 2.12 -16.84 16.45
CA VAL A 101 1.65 -15.46 16.51
C VAL A 101 1.16 -15.09 17.91
N LYS A 102 1.38 -13.84 18.29
CA LYS A 102 0.80 -13.22 19.48
C LYS A 102 -0.55 -12.63 19.12
N VAL A 103 -1.59 -13.07 19.81
CA VAL A 103 -2.95 -12.60 19.64
C VAL A 103 -3.28 -11.62 20.76
N LEU A 104 -3.70 -10.42 20.38
CA LEU A 104 -4.09 -9.35 21.26
C LEU A 104 -5.60 -9.15 21.18
N TRP A 105 -6.26 -9.13 22.31
CA TRP A 105 -7.65 -8.71 22.43
C TRP A 105 -7.77 -7.68 23.54
N GLN A 106 -8.59 -6.67 23.33
CA GLN A 106 -8.83 -5.63 24.31
C GLN A 106 -10.32 -5.29 24.31
N ASP A 107 -10.91 -5.27 25.50
CA ASP A 107 -12.25 -4.76 25.75
C ASP A 107 -12.22 -3.85 26.98
N GLY A 108 -12.38 -2.55 26.74
CA GLY A 108 -12.17 -1.50 27.75
C GLY A 108 -10.80 -1.64 28.45
N PRO A 109 -10.75 -1.81 29.79
CA PRO A 109 -9.52 -1.97 30.55
C PRO A 109 -8.92 -3.38 30.47
N VAL A 110 -9.68 -4.38 30.01
CA VAL A 110 -9.24 -5.77 29.97
C VAL A 110 -8.38 -5.99 28.74
N ARG A 111 -7.16 -6.51 28.94
CA ARG A 111 -6.24 -6.89 27.88
C ARG A 111 -5.91 -8.37 27.99
N LEU A 112 -6.14 -9.10 26.92
CA LEU A 112 -5.85 -10.51 26.83
C LEU A 112 -4.79 -10.74 25.76
N THR A 113 -3.73 -11.46 26.12
CA THR A 113 -2.66 -11.86 25.20
C THR A 113 -2.58 -13.37 25.16
N LEU A 114 -2.75 -13.94 23.98
CA LEU A 114 -2.63 -15.37 23.73
C LEU A 114 -1.53 -15.64 22.72
N THR A 115 -1.11 -16.89 22.66
CA THR A 115 -0.21 -17.38 21.62
C THR A 115 -0.96 -18.42 20.80
N GLY A 116 -0.79 -18.40 19.48
CA GLY A 116 -1.39 -19.35 18.57
C GLY A 116 -0.55 -19.59 17.34
N THR A 117 -1.06 -20.40 16.41
CA THR A 117 -0.44 -20.66 15.12
C THR A 117 -1.25 -20.02 14.01
N ALA A 118 -0.64 -19.22 13.14
CA ALA A 118 -1.33 -18.63 12.00
C ALA A 118 -1.74 -19.70 10.97
N THR A 119 -2.95 -19.58 10.42
CA THR A 119 -3.48 -20.52 9.42
C THR A 119 -3.34 -20.03 7.99
N ASN A 120 -2.99 -18.76 7.78
CA ASN A 120 -2.78 -18.16 6.46
C ASN A 120 -1.66 -17.12 6.51
N ASN A 121 -1.13 -16.76 5.34
CA ASN A 121 -0.22 -15.63 5.19
C ASN A 121 -1.02 -14.32 5.26
N ALA A 122 -0.45 -13.30 5.89
CA ALA A 122 -1.07 -12.00 5.97
C ALA A 122 -0.05 -10.85 6.03
N GLY A 123 -0.37 -9.76 5.35
CA GLY A 123 0.31 -8.48 5.50
C GLY A 123 -0.45 -7.54 6.43
N MET A 124 0.10 -6.35 6.67
CA MET A 124 -0.53 -5.34 7.53
C MET A 124 -2.00 -5.10 7.16
N GLY A 125 -2.90 -5.16 8.14
CA GLY A 125 -4.34 -4.94 7.98
C GLY A 125 -5.12 -6.10 7.37
N ALA A 126 -4.46 -7.14 6.88
CA ALA A 126 -5.13 -8.30 6.28
C ALA A 126 -5.72 -9.25 7.35
N PRO A 127 -6.81 -9.98 7.03
CA PRO A 127 -7.40 -10.95 7.95
C PRO A 127 -6.48 -12.15 8.19
N VAL A 128 -6.45 -12.63 9.43
CA VAL A 128 -5.61 -13.75 9.88
C VAL A 128 -6.44 -14.70 10.71
N GLY A 129 -6.48 -15.97 10.28
CA GLY A 129 -6.95 -17.05 11.13
C GLY A 129 -5.83 -17.53 12.05
N VAL A 130 -6.16 -17.75 13.31
CA VAL A 130 -5.24 -18.22 14.34
C VAL A 130 -5.81 -19.45 15.02
N ARG A 131 -5.03 -20.53 15.05
CA ARG A 131 -5.36 -21.75 15.77
C ARG A 131 -4.68 -21.72 17.15
N ILE A 132 -5.46 -21.83 18.22
CA ILE A 132 -4.96 -21.86 19.60
C ILE A 132 -4.73 -23.30 20.05
N ASP A 133 -5.67 -24.18 19.75
CA ASP A 133 -5.55 -25.63 19.99
C ASP A 133 -6.26 -26.42 18.88
N LYS A 134 -6.48 -27.72 19.09
CA LYS A 134 -7.09 -28.60 18.08
C LYS A 134 -8.52 -28.18 17.69
N ASN A 135 -9.27 -27.56 18.62
CA ASN A 135 -10.70 -27.27 18.44
C ASN A 135 -11.03 -25.78 18.43
N ARG A 136 -10.10 -24.89 18.80
CA ARG A 136 -10.29 -23.44 18.88
C ARG A 136 -9.52 -22.71 17.79
N ARG A 137 -10.28 -21.97 16.98
CA ARG A 137 -9.78 -21.02 15.99
C ARG A 137 -10.34 -19.64 16.30
N LEU A 138 -9.55 -18.63 16.03
CA LEU A 138 -9.87 -17.22 16.19
C LEU A 138 -9.56 -16.50 14.88
N ASP A 139 -10.26 -15.42 14.62
CA ASP A 139 -9.96 -14.55 13.50
C ASP A 139 -9.59 -13.16 14.00
N GLY A 140 -8.59 -12.56 13.38
CA GLY A 140 -8.20 -11.19 13.65
C GLY A 140 -7.61 -10.50 12.44
N ILE A 141 -6.95 -9.38 12.69
CA ILE A 141 -6.23 -8.59 11.69
C ILE A 141 -4.74 -8.52 12.05
N ALA A 142 -3.88 -8.59 11.04
CA ALA A 142 -2.45 -8.41 11.25
C ALA A 142 -2.14 -6.95 11.59
N VAL A 143 -1.58 -6.70 12.76
CA VAL A 143 -1.20 -5.34 13.21
C VAL A 143 0.31 -5.13 13.25
N GLY A 144 1.08 -6.21 13.16
CA GLY A 144 2.54 -6.16 13.15
C GLY A 144 3.16 -7.53 12.88
N PRO A 145 4.50 -7.62 12.89
CA PRO A 145 5.21 -8.89 12.73
C PRO A 145 4.73 -9.91 13.77
N ASN A 146 4.24 -11.06 13.29
CA ASN A 146 3.67 -12.13 14.13
C ASN A 146 2.67 -11.66 15.20
N THR A 147 1.96 -10.56 14.95
CA THR A 147 1.03 -9.96 15.90
C THR A 147 -0.35 -9.76 15.26
N VAL A 148 -1.36 -10.36 15.88
CA VAL A 148 -2.75 -10.34 15.43
C VAL A 148 -3.61 -9.64 16.47
N ARG A 149 -4.48 -8.73 16.04
CA ARG A 149 -5.52 -8.15 16.89
C ARG A 149 -6.86 -8.81 16.57
N LEU A 150 -7.52 -9.36 17.58
CA LEU A 150 -8.88 -9.89 17.42
C LEU A 150 -9.88 -8.75 17.21
N ARG A 151 -10.94 -9.08 16.50
CA ARG A 151 -12.10 -8.22 16.23
C ARG A 151 -13.20 -8.49 17.26
#